data_AF-A0A427XKY4-F1
#
_entry.id   AF-A0A427XKY4-F1
#
_cell.length_a   1.000
_cell.length_b   1.000
_cell.length_c   1.000
_cell.angle_alpha   90.00
_cell.angle_beta   90.00
_cell.angle_gamma   90.00
#
_symmetry.space_group_name_H-M   'P 1'
#
loop_
_entity.id
_entity.type
_entity.pdbx_description
1 polymer ?
#
loop_
_entity_poly.entity_id
_entity_poly.type
_entity_poly.pdbx_seq_one_letter_code
_entity_poly.pdbx_strand_id
1 'polypeptide(L)'
;MASDNSTLAGSTSSPKASMDRKASVGRKQPSTTFEDAPTPHYTGATPRTMNNPLSHTLSTASRRSRHVEPDLSFPYLTQVTTAGATNEYRAETAAGYIRADDPDFGLHPVLSQYISREPTRQMTLIREKTKIDDMKLVTWKEHDPENPWNWGVARRWVYTAIVACAVMQVALSSAIVTGDFKDQMAHFNVSEEVIALTVSLPVCGFGLGPLLWSPASELLGRKPLWIVPSFIYIIFNIPCALAPNIGCLLASRFLCGFFGSAPLTLAGGTIADIWSPEERGFAIAIFAAAPYAGPVLGPLIGGFIGKYAGWQWLYWVNMISAFVVWCFCFLLPETFAPVLLKKRAQKMRKETEDPTFVTEQEVLRRPLGDIVVETLIRPFQMLVEEPILLLMSLYVCLVYGLLYAYFFAYPYVFGELYGWDDAKTGLTFIPVLIGVALALIVTPILEKRYAAIENPTPEDRLPGMLIGGPWVPVSLFIFGWTAPPYVAPGGGSWVGPCISGVPFGFGMVLVYFSCNAYLIESFPAYVASALAAKTVVRSAAGAAMPLFISIMFRALKAGPASSILGGVACVMALIPWAFRKWGAVIRSRSKRAATH
;
A
#
# COMPACT_ATOMS: atom_id res chain seq x y z
N MET A 1 -32.04 -10.77 -54.00
CA MET A 1 -32.67 -12.07 -53.72
C MET A 1 -33.10 -12.01 -52.25
N ALA A 2 -34.31 -11.56 -51.88
CA ALA A 2 -35.63 -12.23 -52.01
C ALA A 2 -35.51 -13.71 -51.59
N SER A 3 -36.24 -14.29 -50.64
CA SER A 3 -37.38 -14.01 -49.74
C SER A 3 -37.30 -15.14 -48.66
N ASP A 4 -37.85 -15.11 -47.44
CA ASP A 4 -39.26 -15.29 -47.05
C ASP A 4 -39.30 -15.44 -45.49
N ASN A 5 -40.12 -14.65 -44.78
CA ASN A 5 -41.38 -15.02 -44.11
C ASN A 5 -41.24 -15.96 -42.87
N SER A 6 -41.42 -15.45 -41.64
CA SER A 6 -42.70 -15.30 -40.86
C SER A 6 -43.22 -16.68 -40.37
N THR A 7 -43.77 -16.94 -39.17
CA THR A 7 -44.57 -16.15 -38.22
C THR A 7 -44.92 -17.03 -36.98
N LEU A 8 -45.45 -16.39 -35.92
CA LEU A 8 -46.39 -16.88 -34.87
C LEU A 8 -45.82 -17.79 -33.74
N ALA A 9 -45.80 -17.39 -32.46
CA ALA A 9 -46.85 -16.96 -31.50
C ALA A 9 -47.68 -18.13 -30.91
N GLY A 10 -47.70 -18.25 -29.57
CA GLY A 10 -48.59 -19.16 -28.86
C GLY A 10 -48.24 -19.36 -27.38
N SER A 11 -48.89 -18.58 -26.52
CA SER A 11 -48.92 -18.68 -25.06
C SER A 11 -49.65 -19.95 -24.57
N THR A 12 -49.36 -20.42 -23.34
CA THR A 12 -50.32 -20.51 -22.20
C THR A 12 -49.89 -21.51 -21.10
N SER A 13 -50.13 -21.06 -19.85
CA SER A 13 -50.58 -21.78 -18.65
C SER A 13 -49.76 -22.93 -17.99
N SER A 14 -49.35 -22.63 -16.75
CA SER A 14 -49.14 -23.56 -15.62
C SER A 14 -50.46 -24.27 -15.22
N PRO A 15 -50.49 -25.42 -14.51
CA PRO A 15 -50.37 -25.41 -13.03
C PRO A 15 -49.88 -26.70 -12.29
N LYS A 16 -49.31 -26.48 -11.10
CA LYS A 16 -49.41 -27.17 -9.77
C LYS A 16 -49.40 -28.72 -9.55
N ALA A 17 -48.73 -29.05 -8.42
CA ALA A 17 -48.95 -30.13 -7.41
C ALA A 17 -48.35 -31.52 -7.71
N SER A 18 -47.91 -32.38 -6.78
CA SER A 18 -47.62 -32.39 -5.32
C SER A 18 -47.12 -33.81 -4.95
N MET A 19 -46.40 -33.98 -3.82
CA MET A 19 -46.30 -35.22 -2.99
C MET A 19 -45.54 -36.45 -3.57
N ASP A 20 -44.86 -37.33 -2.83
CA ASP A 20 -44.37 -37.42 -1.44
C ASP A 20 -43.48 -38.70 -1.31
N ARG A 21 -42.58 -38.74 -0.31
CA ARG A 21 -42.04 -39.90 0.45
C ARG A 21 -40.93 -40.86 -0.05
N LYS A 22 -39.84 -40.78 0.73
CA LYS A 22 -39.12 -41.81 1.56
C LYS A 22 -38.33 -42.95 0.89
N ALA A 23 -37.02 -42.97 1.18
CA ALA A 23 -36.35 -44.14 1.76
C ALA A 23 -35.10 -43.72 2.56
N SER A 24 -35.05 -44.16 3.81
CA SER A 24 -34.00 -43.96 4.82
C SER A 24 -33.00 -45.12 4.82
N VAL A 25 -31.70 -44.84 4.95
CA VAL A 25 -30.72 -45.79 5.53
C VAL A 25 -29.80 -45.02 6.46
N GLY A 26 -29.86 -45.33 7.74
CA GLY A 26 -29.07 -44.71 8.79
C GLY A 26 -27.68 -45.32 8.95
N ARG A 27 -26.73 -44.50 9.39
CA ARG A 27 -25.50 -44.97 10.04
C ARG A 27 -25.19 -44.06 11.23
N LYS A 28 -25.07 -44.69 12.39
CA LYS A 28 -24.90 -44.14 13.74
C LYS A 28 -23.67 -43.23 13.85
N GLN A 29 -23.82 -42.05 14.47
CA GLN A 29 -22.75 -41.30 15.11
C GLN A 29 -22.92 -41.40 16.65
N PRO A 30 -21.83 -41.54 17.43
CA PRO A 30 -21.91 -41.53 18.88
C PRO A 30 -22.01 -40.10 19.41
N SER A 31 -22.88 -39.93 20.38
CA SER A 31 -23.10 -38.73 21.18
C SER A 31 -21.87 -38.41 22.04
N THR A 32 -21.30 -37.22 21.85
CA THR A 32 -20.54 -36.51 22.89
C THR A 32 -21.12 -35.12 23.01
N THR A 33 -21.92 -34.93 24.05
CA THR A 33 -22.40 -33.65 24.58
C THR A 33 -21.20 -32.75 24.91
N PHE A 34 -20.98 -31.71 24.13
CA PHE A 34 -20.34 -30.50 24.61
C PHE A 34 -21.47 -29.57 25.06
N GLU A 35 -21.48 -29.25 26.36
CA GLU A 35 -22.33 -28.19 26.91
C GLU A 35 -22.08 -26.90 26.15
N ASP A 36 -23.14 -26.33 25.58
CA ASP A 36 -23.16 -24.99 25.02
C ASP A 36 -22.81 -23.99 26.13
N ALA A 37 -21.58 -23.48 26.11
CA ALA A 37 -21.24 -22.28 26.86
C ALA A 37 -22.00 -21.11 26.23
N PRO A 38 -22.79 -20.33 26.99
CA PRO A 38 -23.60 -19.26 26.42
C PRO A 38 -22.69 -18.16 25.90
N THR A 39 -22.77 -17.89 24.59
CA THR A 39 -22.33 -16.64 23.99
C THR A 39 -23.04 -15.50 24.70
N PRO A 40 -22.34 -14.50 25.29
CA PRO A 40 -23.02 -13.36 25.87
C PRO A 40 -23.61 -12.51 24.75
N HIS A 41 -24.89 -12.70 24.47
CA HIS A 41 -25.69 -11.69 23.81
C HIS A 41 -25.79 -10.49 24.74
N TYR A 42 -24.99 -9.45 24.49
CA TYR A 42 -25.17 -8.14 25.11
C TYR A 42 -26.38 -7.45 24.48
N THR A 43 -27.58 -7.88 24.87
CA THR A 43 -28.80 -7.07 24.75
C THR A 43 -28.92 -6.21 26.00
N GLY A 44 -28.25 -5.07 26.01
CA GLY A 44 -28.24 -4.13 27.12
C GLY A 44 -28.46 -2.70 26.64
N ALA A 45 -29.57 -2.44 25.92
CA ALA A 45 -30.01 -1.07 25.71
C ALA A 45 -30.44 -0.49 27.06
N THR A 46 -29.55 0.23 27.73
CA THR A 46 -29.92 1.07 28.87
C THR A 46 -30.93 2.12 28.41
N PRO A 47 -31.95 2.45 29.23
CA PRO A 47 -32.96 3.45 28.86
C PRO A 47 -32.29 4.79 28.57
N ARG A 48 -32.71 5.46 27.48
CA ARG A 48 -32.29 6.81 27.13
C ARG A 48 -32.63 7.79 28.26
N THR A 49 -31.69 8.03 29.17
CA THR A 49 -31.67 9.23 30.00
C THR A 49 -31.12 10.37 29.16
N MET A 50 -31.98 11.33 28.79
CA MET A 50 -31.72 12.45 27.88
C MET A 50 -30.65 13.47 28.35
N ASN A 51 -29.82 13.17 29.35
CA ASN A 51 -28.85 14.10 29.94
C ASN A 51 -27.59 13.44 30.54
N ASN A 52 -27.15 12.27 30.06
CA ASN A 52 -25.84 11.74 30.46
C ASN A 52 -24.73 12.35 29.58
N PRO A 53 -23.80 13.16 30.11
CA PRO A 53 -22.70 13.74 29.32
C PRO A 53 -21.74 12.68 28.77
N LEU A 54 -21.80 11.46 29.31
CA LEU A 54 -21.12 10.26 28.84
C LEU A 54 -22.02 9.37 27.97
N SER A 55 -23.19 9.86 27.51
CA SER A 55 -23.92 9.13 26.47
C SER A 55 -23.10 9.17 25.18
N HIS A 56 -22.70 7.98 24.71
CA HIS A 56 -21.77 7.82 23.61
C HIS A 56 -22.52 7.67 22.30
N THR A 57 -22.03 8.31 21.24
CA THR A 57 -22.45 7.96 19.89
C THR A 57 -21.23 7.62 19.04
N LEU A 58 -21.38 6.60 18.20
CA LEU A 58 -20.42 6.32 17.14
C LEU A 58 -20.41 7.53 16.19
N SER A 59 -19.23 7.92 15.71
CA SER A 59 -19.09 8.93 14.66
C SER A 59 -20.05 8.66 13.50
N THR A 60 -20.52 9.71 12.80
CA THR A 60 -21.51 9.58 11.72
C THR A 60 -21.12 8.53 10.65
N ALA A 61 -19.82 8.33 10.43
CA ALA A 61 -19.28 7.28 9.56
C ALA A 61 -19.34 5.88 10.20
N SER A 62 -19.00 5.74 11.48
CA SER A 62 -19.03 4.46 12.20
C SER A 62 -20.45 3.97 12.52
N ARG A 63 -21.47 4.84 12.55
CA ARG A 63 -22.89 4.44 12.64
C ARG A 63 -23.38 3.58 11.46
N ARG A 64 -22.66 3.58 10.33
CA ARG A 64 -22.96 2.70 9.18
C ARG A 64 -22.33 1.31 9.30
N SER A 65 -21.31 1.14 10.16
CA SER A 65 -20.74 -0.16 10.48
C SER A 65 -21.61 -0.86 11.52
N ARG A 66 -22.35 -1.89 11.11
CA ARG A 66 -23.14 -2.73 12.05
C ARG A 66 -22.27 -3.64 12.92
N HIS A 67 -20.96 -3.63 12.74
CA HIS A 67 -20.02 -4.47 13.50
C HIS A 67 -19.04 -3.58 14.27
N VAL A 68 -19.13 -3.67 15.60
CA VAL A 68 -18.17 -3.12 16.56
C VAL A 68 -17.01 -4.12 16.66
N GLU A 69 -16.29 -4.29 15.56
CA GLU A 69 -15.01 -5.02 15.60
C GLU A 69 -13.89 -4.05 15.99
N PRO A 70 -12.90 -4.51 16.79
CA PRO A 70 -11.76 -3.69 17.19
C PRO A 70 -11.04 -3.16 15.95
N ASP A 71 -10.63 -1.88 15.99
CA ASP A 71 -10.00 -1.24 14.84
C ASP A 71 -8.60 -1.80 14.56
N LEU A 72 -8.54 -2.77 13.64
CA LEU A 72 -7.29 -3.33 13.11
C LEU A 72 -6.55 -2.33 12.19
N SER A 73 -7.16 -1.18 11.85
CA SER A 73 -6.56 -0.16 10.96
C SER A 73 -5.46 0.64 11.63
N PHE A 74 -5.34 0.61 12.97
CA PHE A 74 -4.31 1.32 13.73
C PHE A 74 -3.21 0.33 14.16
N PRO A 75 -2.06 0.30 13.45
CA PRO A 75 -1.26 -0.92 13.30
C PRO A 75 -0.40 -1.35 14.50
N TYR A 76 -0.59 -0.83 15.72
CA TYR A 76 0.29 -1.16 16.87
C TYR A 76 -0.39 -1.46 18.21
N LEU A 77 -1.70 -1.23 18.34
CA LEU A 77 -2.44 -1.53 19.58
C LEU A 77 -3.26 -2.83 19.47
N THR A 78 -3.68 -3.20 18.26
CA THR A 78 -4.41 -4.43 17.97
C THR A 78 -3.45 -5.51 17.47
N GLN A 79 -2.90 -6.32 18.37
CA GLN A 79 -2.39 -7.65 17.99
C GLN A 79 -3.46 -8.69 18.30
N VAL A 80 -3.46 -9.83 17.60
CA VAL A 80 -4.35 -10.94 17.96
C VAL A 80 -4.12 -11.41 19.41
N THR A 81 -2.91 -11.16 19.96
CA THR A 81 -2.50 -11.45 21.35
C THR A 81 -2.74 -10.31 22.34
N THR A 82 -2.94 -9.09 21.88
CA THR A 82 -3.21 -7.91 22.71
C THR A 82 -4.33 -7.16 22.03
N ALA A 83 -5.54 -7.37 22.54
CA ALA A 83 -6.73 -6.68 22.07
C ALA A 83 -6.43 -5.18 21.87
N GLY A 84 -6.97 -4.61 20.79
CA GLY A 84 -7.16 -3.16 20.73
C GLY A 84 -7.94 -2.80 21.96
N ALA A 85 -7.30 -2.08 22.87
CA ALA A 85 -7.81 -2.00 24.22
C ALA A 85 -9.04 -1.10 24.28
N THR A 86 -9.31 -0.31 23.23
CA THR A 86 -10.49 0.56 23.14
C THR A 86 -10.92 0.83 21.69
N ASN A 87 -12.13 1.38 21.54
CA ASN A 87 -12.59 2.09 20.34
C ASN A 87 -12.41 3.62 20.47
N GLU A 88 -11.46 4.09 21.31
CA GLU A 88 -11.25 5.50 21.70
C GLU A 88 -11.18 6.43 20.48
N TYR A 89 -10.55 5.98 19.39
CA TYR A 89 -10.36 6.77 18.17
C TYR A 89 -11.63 6.91 17.29
N ARG A 90 -12.67 6.09 17.52
CA ARG A 90 -13.93 6.10 16.76
C ARG A 90 -15.11 6.64 17.57
N ALA A 91 -15.01 6.60 18.89
CA ALA A 91 -16.07 7.03 19.78
C ALA A 91 -16.15 8.56 19.85
N GLU A 92 -17.35 9.09 19.67
CA GLU A 92 -17.66 10.50 19.86
C GLU A 92 -18.55 10.65 21.10
N THR A 93 -18.21 11.60 21.98
CA THR A 93 -18.94 11.81 23.24
C THR A 93 -19.16 13.30 23.45
N ALA A 94 -20.29 13.68 24.03
CA ALA A 94 -20.56 15.09 24.33
C ALA A 94 -19.49 15.70 25.27
N ALA A 95 -18.96 14.88 26.20
CA ALA A 95 -17.91 15.27 27.12
C ALA A 95 -16.50 15.32 26.49
N GLY A 96 -16.24 14.61 25.40
CA GLY A 96 -14.91 14.47 24.79
C GLY A 96 -13.95 13.57 25.58
N TYR A 97 -14.47 12.73 26.48
CA TYR A 97 -13.73 11.66 27.14
C TYR A 97 -14.65 10.48 27.48
N ILE A 98 -14.05 9.32 27.73
CA ILE A 98 -14.66 8.05 28.16
C ILE A 98 -13.94 7.61 29.42
N ARG A 99 -14.63 6.95 30.35
CA ARG A 99 -13.96 6.38 31.51
C ARG A 99 -13.27 5.07 31.11
N ALA A 100 -12.09 4.79 31.67
CA ALA A 100 -11.38 3.56 31.35
C ALA A 100 -12.14 2.29 31.76
N ASP A 101 -13.07 2.37 32.71
CA ASP A 101 -13.94 1.29 33.16
C ASP A 101 -15.22 1.10 32.32
N ASP A 102 -15.48 1.95 31.31
CA ASP A 102 -16.71 1.92 30.52
C ASP A 102 -16.91 0.57 29.79
N PRO A 103 -18.05 -0.12 29.95
CA PRO A 103 -18.23 -1.49 29.46
C PRO A 103 -18.22 -1.65 27.93
N ASP A 104 -18.53 -0.60 27.16
CA ASP A 104 -18.65 -0.67 25.71
C ASP A 104 -17.42 -0.10 24.98
N PHE A 105 -16.79 0.94 25.55
CA PHE A 105 -15.70 1.68 24.89
C PHE A 105 -14.45 1.90 25.75
N GLY A 106 -14.46 1.46 27.01
CA GLY A 106 -13.32 1.53 27.93
C GLY A 106 -12.22 0.52 27.62
N LEU A 107 -11.20 0.46 28.50
CA LEU A 107 -10.03 -0.41 28.36
C LEU A 107 -10.38 -1.86 28.69
N HIS A 108 -10.95 -2.60 27.74
CA HIS A 108 -11.29 -4.01 27.91
C HIS A 108 -10.47 -4.94 27.01
N PRO A 109 -10.01 -6.08 27.53
CA PRO A 109 -9.40 -7.11 26.71
C PRO A 109 -10.47 -7.74 25.81
N VAL A 110 -10.55 -7.30 24.55
CA VAL A 110 -11.34 -7.98 23.52
C VAL A 110 -10.63 -9.29 23.15
N LEU A 111 -11.25 -10.43 23.48
CA LEU A 111 -10.77 -11.72 23.00
C LEU A 111 -10.81 -11.70 21.46
N SER A 112 -9.64 -11.73 20.83
CA SER A 112 -9.60 -12.07 19.41
C SER A 112 -10.14 -13.50 19.28
N GLN A 113 -10.98 -13.74 18.28
CA GLN A 113 -11.49 -15.09 18.01
C GLN A 113 -10.39 -16.08 17.58
N TYR A 114 -9.13 -15.64 17.50
CA TYR A 114 -8.11 -16.26 16.66
C TYR A 114 -6.85 -16.76 17.40
N ILE A 115 -6.59 -16.42 18.68
CA ILE A 115 -5.53 -17.06 19.50
C ILE A 115 -5.95 -17.20 20.99
N SER A 116 -5.55 -18.33 21.59
CA SER A 116 -5.84 -18.81 22.94
C SER A 116 -5.19 -18.05 24.12
N ARG A 117 -6.02 -17.76 25.14
CA ARG A 117 -5.78 -17.65 26.61
C ARG A 117 -4.72 -16.71 27.22
N GLU A 118 -3.71 -16.22 26.52
CA GLU A 118 -2.70 -15.32 27.12
C GLU A 118 -3.05 -13.81 27.25
N PRO A 119 -3.89 -13.17 26.41
CA PRO A 119 -4.11 -11.72 26.43
C PRO A 119 -4.61 -11.18 27.78
N THR A 120 -5.44 -11.97 28.45
CA THR A 120 -6.11 -11.59 29.69
C THR A 120 -5.10 -11.35 30.81
N ARG A 121 -4.12 -12.24 30.98
CA ARG A 121 -3.17 -12.19 32.11
C ARG A 121 -2.25 -10.97 32.05
N GLN A 122 -1.80 -10.59 30.85
CA GLN A 122 -0.92 -9.43 30.67
C GLN A 122 -1.69 -8.12 30.91
N MET A 123 -2.94 -8.02 30.44
CA MET A 123 -3.81 -6.86 30.69
C MET A 123 -4.22 -6.74 32.17
N THR A 124 -4.52 -7.86 32.85
CA THR A 124 -4.80 -7.85 34.30
C THR A 124 -3.60 -7.32 35.10
N LEU A 125 -2.39 -7.72 34.74
CA LEU A 125 -1.15 -7.23 35.36
C LEU A 125 -0.91 -5.73 35.11
N ILE A 126 -1.24 -5.23 33.91
CA ILE A 126 -1.14 -3.80 33.57
C ILE A 126 -2.21 -2.99 34.33
N ARG A 127 -3.42 -3.53 34.46
CA ARG A 127 -4.55 -2.93 35.21
C ARG A 127 -4.24 -2.82 36.70
N GLU A 128 -3.71 -3.89 37.31
CA GLU A 128 -3.28 -3.90 38.72
C GLU A 128 -2.09 -2.96 38.99
N LYS A 129 -1.10 -2.89 38.09
CA LYS A 129 0.07 -2.01 38.27
C LYS A 129 -0.22 -0.52 38.09
N THR A 130 -1.26 -0.14 37.34
CA THR A 130 -1.35 1.23 36.79
C THR A 130 -2.56 2.04 37.31
N LYS A 131 -3.43 1.51 38.20
CA LYS A 131 -4.68 2.18 38.65
C LYS A 131 -5.49 2.75 37.47
N ILE A 132 -5.70 1.91 36.46
CA ILE A 132 -6.29 2.32 35.18
C ILE A 132 -7.77 2.68 35.32
N ASP A 133 -8.49 2.09 36.27
CA ASP A 133 -9.95 2.21 36.38
C ASP A 133 -10.44 3.64 36.66
N ASP A 134 -9.60 4.50 37.25
CA ASP A 134 -9.93 5.90 37.55
C ASP A 134 -9.56 6.88 36.41
N MET A 135 -8.98 6.38 35.31
CA MET A 135 -8.47 7.21 34.23
C MET A 135 -9.59 7.64 33.26
N LYS A 136 -9.52 8.89 32.78
CA LYS A 136 -10.41 9.45 31.77
C LYS A 136 -9.69 9.45 30.43
N LEU A 137 -10.10 8.56 29.54
CA LEU A 137 -9.58 8.41 28.18
C LEU A 137 -10.15 9.49 27.28
N VAL A 138 -9.30 10.29 26.65
CA VAL A 138 -9.71 11.47 25.89
C VAL A 138 -10.16 11.08 24.48
N THR A 139 -11.39 11.44 24.13
CA THR A 139 -12.01 11.07 22.85
C THR A 139 -12.46 12.27 22.03
N TRP A 140 -13.00 12.00 20.85
CA TRP A 140 -13.59 13.02 20.00
C TRP A 140 -14.91 13.52 20.58
N LYS A 141 -15.25 14.78 20.30
CA LYS A 141 -16.61 15.28 20.51
C LYS A 141 -17.50 14.92 19.32
N GLU A 142 -18.81 14.96 19.51
CA GLU A 142 -19.73 14.84 18.37
C GLU A 142 -19.48 15.96 17.36
N HIS A 143 -19.31 15.61 16.09
CA HIS A 143 -19.02 16.55 14.99
C HIS A 143 -17.77 17.41 15.20
N ASP A 144 -16.76 16.87 15.88
CA ASP A 144 -15.51 17.57 16.15
C ASP A 144 -14.79 18.01 14.87
N PRO A 145 -14.45 19.31 14.69
CA PRO A 145 -13.71 19.78 13.53
C PRO A 145 -12.24 19.31 13.50
N GLU A 146 -11.68 18.90 14.64
CA GLU A 146 -10.32 18.34 14.72
C GLU A 146 -10.26 16.88 14.26
N ASN A 147 -11.39 16.17 14.21
CA ASN A 147 -11.46 14.82 13.68
C ASN A 147 -11.39 14.84 12.13
N PRO A 148 -10.37 14.21 11.50
CA PRO A 148 -10.23 14.19 10.05
C PRO A 148 -11.45 13.63 9.29
N TRP A 149 -12.22 12.74 9.91
CA TRP A 149 -13.40 12.13 9.30
C TRP A 149 -14.58 13.09 9.15
N ASN A 150 -14.61 14.15 9.97
CA ASN A 150 -15.66 15.17 9.92
C ASN A 150 -15.35 16.27 8.90
N TRP A 151 -14.23 16.20 8.17
CA TRP A 151 -13.89 17.18 7.14
C TRP A 151 -14.74 17.02 5.87
N GLY A 152 -15.08 18.16 5.26
CA GLY A 152 -15.78 18.18 3.98
C GLY A 152 -15.04 17.40 2.89
N VAL A 153 -15.81 16.71 2.04
CA VAL A 153 -15.28 15.80 1.00
C VAL A 153 -14.27 16.48 0.08
N ALA A 154 -14.52 17.73 -0.32
CA ALA A 154 -13.60 18.49 -1.17
C ALA A 154 -12.22 18.69 -0.50
N ARG A 155 -12.21 18.98 0.80
CA ARG A 155 -10.98 19.16 1.59
C ARG A 155 -10.20 17.84 1.68
N ARG A 156 -10.88 16.73 1.92
CA ARG A 156 -10.29 15.38 1.95
C ARG A 156 -9.65 15.02 0.60
N TRP A 157 -10.30 15.37 -0.52
CA TRP A 157 -9.75 15.17 -1.86
C TRP A 157 -8.53 16.05 -2.16
N VAL A 158 -8.54 17.32 -1.75
CA VAL A 158 -7.37 18.21 -1.89
C VAL A 158 -6.16 17.62 -1.18
N TYR A 159 -6.32 17.13 0.05
CA TYR A 159 -5.23 16.48 0.80
C TYR A 159 -4.77 15.18 0.15
N THR A 160 -5.71 14.37 -0.33
CA THR A 160 -5.39 13.14 -1.07
C THR A 160 -4.58 13.44 -2.32
N ALA A 161 -4.92 14.49 -3.07
CA ALA A 161 -4.18 14.92 -4.25
C ALA A 161 -2.77 15.39 -3.90
N ILE A 162 -2.58 16.18 -2.84
CA ILE A 162 -1.25 16.61 -2.37
C ILE A 162 -0.39 15.40 -2.02
N VAL A 163 -0.94 14.45 -1.24
CA VAL A 163 -0.26 13.22 -0.84
C VAL A 163 0.14 12.38 -2.06
N ALA A 164 -0.78 12.18 -3.02
CA ALA A 164 -0.50 11.43 -4.24
C ALA A 164 0.57 12.11 -5.11
N CYS A 165 0.50 13.44 -5.27
CA CYS A 165 1.49 14.22 -5.99
C CYS A 165 2.89 14.12 -5.35
N ALA A 166 2.99 14.16 -4.03
CA ALA A 166 4.26 14.02 -3.32
C ALA A 166 4.89 12.63 -3.51
N VAL A 167 4.09 11.58 -3.44
CA VAL A 167 4.54 10.20 -3.74
C VAL A 167 5.01 10.09 -5.18
N MET A 168 4.23 10.62 -6.12
CA MET A 168 4.56 10.56 -7.55
C MET A 168 5.82 11.37 -7.87
N GLN A 169 6.00 12.54 -7.28
CA GLN A 169 7.18 13.40 -7.45
C GLN A 169 8.45 12.68 -7.01
N VAL A 170 8.45 12.11 -5.80
CA VAL A 170 9.63 11.40 -5.30
C VAL A 170 9.91 10.18 -6.15
N ALA A 171 8.87 9.42 -6.52
CA ALA A 171 9.06 8.25 -7.34
C ALA A 171 9.59 8.62 -8.75
N LEU A 172 9.16 9.75 -9.33
CA LEU A 172 9.71 10.30 -10.56
C LEU A 172 11.22 10.60 -10.46
N SER A 173 11.67 11.15 -9.32
CA SER A 173 13.09 11.43 -9.06
C SER A 173 14.00 10.20 -9.20
N SER A 174 13.49 8.99 -8.96
CA SER A 174 14.29 7.77 -9.08
C SER A 174 14.75 7.48 -10.52
N ALA A 175 13.91 7.83 -11.50
CA ALA A 175 14.09 7.44 -12.90
C ALA A 175 14.29 8.63 -13.86
N ILE A 176 14.06 9.88 -13.44
CA ILE A 176 14.31 11.05 -14.31
C ILE A 176 15.73 11.10 -14.88
N VAL A 177 16.71 10.59 -14.12
CA VAL A 177 18.12 10.52 -14.50
C VAL A 177 18.35 9.67 -15.76
N THR A 178 17.47 8.72 -16.07
CA THR A 178 17.59 7.84 -17.26
C THR A 178 17.36 8.58 -18.58
N GLY A 179 16.92 9.84 -18.52
CA GLY A 179 16.75 10.69 -19.69
C GLY A 179 18.04 11.13 -20.37
N ASP A 180 19.20 10.99 -19.71
CA ASP A 180 20.51 11.35 -20.27
C ASP A 180 21.66 10.62 -19.58
N PHE A 181 21.79 9.33 -19.86
CA PHE A 181 22.90 8.54 -19.33
C PHE A 181 24.21 8.80 -20.06
N LYS A 182 24.15 9.08 -21.37
CA LYS A 182 25.32 9.23 -22.23
C LYS A 182 26.18 10.42 -21.80
N ASP A 183 25.58 11.57 -21.53
CA ASP A 183 26.35 12.74 -21.13
C ASP A 183 26.91 12.60 -19.71
N GLN A 184 26.21 11.89 -18.82
CA GLN A 184 26.73 11.57 -17.48
C GLN A 184 27.95 10.62 -17.55
N MET A 185 27.87 9.59 -18.39
CA MET A 185 28.99 8.67 -18.63
C MET A 185 30.20 9.43 -19.18
N ALA A 186 29.99 10.31 -20.15
CA ALA A 186 31.05 11.12 -20.75
C ALA A 186 31.66 12.12 -19.75
N HIS A 187 30.83 12.77 -18.93
CA HIS A 187 31.29 13.76 -17.95
C HIS A 187 32.16 13.16 -16.86
N PHE A 188 31.75 12.02 -16.29
CA PHE A 188 32.50 11.35 -15.22
C PHE A 188 33.54 10.35 -15.73
N ASN A 189 33.57 10.08 -17.04
CA ASN A 189 34.41 9.07 -17.68
C ASN A 189 34.28 7.69 -17.01
N VAL A 190 33.04 7.23 -16.84
CA VAL A 190 32.70 5.94 -16.20
C VAL A 190 31.79 5.11 -17.10
N SER A 191 31.66 3.81 -16.79
CA SER A 191 30.81 2.91 -17.54
C SER A 191 29.32 3.13 -17.25
N GLU A 192 28.46 2.57 -18.11
CA GLU A 192 27.00 2.65 -17.97
C GLU A 192 26.53 2.00 -16.66
N GLU A 193 27.16 0.91 -16.24
CA GLU A 193 26.84 0.19 -15.01
C GLU A 193 27.06 1.08 -13.77
N VAL A 194 28.10 1.92 -13.81
CA VAL A 194 28.38 2.87 -12.73
C VAL A 194 27.32 3.97 -12.70
N ILE A 195 26.90 4.50 -13.85
CA ILE A 195 25.80 5.48 -13.91
C ILE A 195 24.46 4.85 -13.54
N ALA A 196 24.22 3.57 -13.82
CA ALA A 196 23.01 2.85 -13.39
C ALA A 196 22.84 2.81 -11.86
N LEU A 197 23.92 2.97 -11.09
CA LEU A 197 23.84 3.14 -9.63
C LEU A 197 23.10 4.42 -9.22
N THR A 198 23.05 5.45 -10.07
CA THR A 198 22.27 6.67 -9.82
C THR A 198 20.75 6.43 -9.80
N VAL A 199 20.29 5.33 -10.38
CA VAL A 199 18.91 4.83 -10.30
C VAL A 199 18.78 3.86 -9.13
N SER A 200 19.77 2.99 -8.93
CA SER A 200 19.72 1.90 -7.96
C SER A 200 19.81 2.36 -6.50
N LEU A 201 20.75 3.26 -6.18
CA LEU A 201 20.97 3.74 -4.81
C LEU A 201 19.79 4.51 -4.20
N PRO A 202 19.08 5.38 -4.93
CA PRO A 202 17.83 5.97 -4.44
C PRO A 202 16.78 4.93 -4.10
N VAL A 203 16.68 3.86 -4.89
CA VAL A 203 15.74 2.76 -4.64
C VAL A 203 16.16 1.97 -3.41
N CYS A 204 17.46 1.75 -3.18
CA CYS A 204 17.96 1.25 -1.90
C CYS A 204 17.52 2.16 -0.74
N GLY A 205 17.64 3.48 -0.91
CA GLY A 205 17.11 4.47 0.02
C GLY A 205 15.60 4.35 0.25
N PHE A 206 14.80 4.09 -0.79
CA PHE A 206 13.36 3.82 -0.70
C PHE A 206 13.04 2.52 0.04
N GLY A 207 13.93 1.54 0.02
CA GLY A 207 13.80 0.31 0.81
C GLY A 207 14.11 0.52 2.29
N LEU A 208 15.18 1.27 2.59
CA LEU A 208 15.68 1.44 3.96
C LEU A 208 14.99 2.54 4.74
N GLY A 209 14.62 3.65 4.09
CA GLY A 209 14.03 4.80 4.78
C GLY A 209 12.69 4.51 5.48
N PRO A 210 11.75 3.72 4.92
CA PRO A 210 10.51 3.36 5.61
C PRO A 210 10.72 2.70 6.98
N LEU A 211 11.84 1.98 7.17
CA LEU A 211 12.20 1.36 8.44
C LEU A 211 12.41 2.39 9.56
N LEU A 212 12.80 3.62 9.20
CA LEU A 212 12.94 4.75 10.11
C LEU A 212 11.68 5.62 10.14
N TRP A 213 11.15 5.96 8.96
CA TRP A 213 10.06 6.95 8.85
C TRP A 213 8.71 6.44 9.33
N SER A 214 8.42 5.14 9.16
CA SER A 214 7.18 4.53 9.64
C SER A 214 7.03 4.69 11.16
N PRO A 215 7.94 4.16 12.01
CA PRO A 215 7.81 4.33 13.47
C PRO A 215 7.94 5.79 13.92
N ALA A 216 8.82 6.57 13.27
CA ALA A 216 8.96 7.99 13.61
C ALA A 216 7.65 8.77 13.41
N SER A 217 6.86 8.42 12.39
CA SER A 217 5.59 9.09 12.10
C SER A 217 4.48 8.79 13.10
N GLU A 218 4.60 7.71 13.84
CA GLU A 218 3.65 7.34 14.91
C GLU A 218 4.03 7.99 16.24
N LEU A 219 5.35 8.17 16.47
CA LEU A 219 5.85 8.83 17.68
C LEU A 219 5.71 10.36 17.61
N LEU A 220 6.02 10.95 16.44
CA LEU A 220 6.10 12.40 16.24
C LEU A 220 4.86 12.98 15.54
N GLY A 221 4.01 12.14 14.95
CA GLY A 221 2.91 12.54 14.07
C GLY A 221 3.29 12.57 12.60
N ARG A 222 2.31 12.76 11.70
CA ARG A 222 2.54 12.74 10.25
C ARG A 222 3.14 14.06 9.76
N LYS A 223 2.66 15.20 10.26
CA LYS A 223 2.99 16.52 9.68
C LYS A 223 4.49 16.85 9.69
N PRO A 224 5.24 16.66 10.80
CA PRO A 224 6.68 16.93 10.80
C PRO A 224 7.45 16.06 9.80
N LEU A 225 6.99 14.82 9.61
CA LEU A 225 7.62 13.83 8.73
C LEU A 225 7.30 14.09 7.24
N TRP A 226 6.23 14.83 6.94
CA TRP A 226 6.00 15.36 5.59
C TRP A 226 6.94 16.53 5.24
N ILE A 227 7.34 17.34 6.24
CA ILE A 227 8.08 18.58 6.01
C ILE A 227 9.59 18.36 6.09
N VAL A 228 10.10 17.77 7.18
CA VAL A 228 11.55 17.75 7.47
C VAL A 228 12.33 16.82 6.52
N PRO A 229 12.00 15.53 6.36
CA PRO A 229 12.69 14.66 5.41
C PRO A 229 12.58 15.18 3.97
N SER A 230 11.41 15.65 3.55
CA SER A 230 11.20 16.20 2.21
C SER A 230 12.08 17.42 1.93
N PHE A 231 12.27 18.30 2.92
CA PHE A 231 13.19 19.44 2.80
C PHE A 231 14.64 18.99 2.63
N ILE A 232 15.07 18.00 3.42
CA ILE A 232 16.42 17.42 3.32
C ILE A 232 16.61 16.77 1.93
N TYR A 233 15.61 16.05 1.43
CA TYR A 233 15.60 15.50 0.07
C TYR A 233 15.79 16.60 -1.00
N ILE A 234 15.10 17.74 -0.89
CA ILE A 234 15.27 18.87 -1.82
C ILE A 234 16.73 19.36 -1.81
N ILE A 235 17.33 19.53 -0.64
CA ILE A 235 18.72 20.00 -0.51
C ILE A 235 19.70 19.03 -1.17
N PHE A 236 19.52 17.72 -0.99
CA PHE A 236 20.42 16.72 -1.58
C PHE A 236 20.34 16.61 -3.11
N ASN A 237 19.38 17.27 -3.77
CA ASN A 237 19.40 17.41 -5.23
C ASN A 237 20.47 18.39 -5.72
N ILE A 238 20.88 19.38 -4.90
CA ILE A 238 21.94 20.34 -5.23
C ILE A 238 23.28 19.64 -5.51
N PRO A 239 23.81 18.79 -4.59
CA PRO A 239 25.05 18.06 -4.88
C PRO A 239 24.88 17.01 -5.97
N CYS A 240 23.66 16.57 -6.32
CA CYS A 240 23.46 15.72 -7.51
C CYS A 240 23.68 16.52 -8.82
N ALA A 241 23.20 17.77 -8.88
CA ALA A 241 23.35 18.62 -10.06
C ALA A 241 24.78 19.16 -10.24
N LEU A 242 25.50 19.35 -9.12
CA LEU A 242 26.84 19.95 -9.07
C LEU A 242 27.92 18.96 -8.63
N ALA A 243 27.69 17.65 -8.78
CA ALA A 243 28.60 16.63 -8.29
C ALA A 243 29.99 16.75 -8.95
N PRO A 244 31.08 16.96 -8.17
CA PRO A 244 32.42 17.07 -8.74
C PRO A 244 33.02 15.72 -9.15
N ASN A 245 32.45 14.62 -8.65
CA ASN A 245 32.85 13.26 -8.98
C ASN A 245 31.68 12.29 -8.79
N ILE A 246 31.82 11.09 -9.36
CA ILE A 246 30.78 10.06 -9.32
C ILE A 246 30.43 9.62 -7.89
N GLY A 247 31.41 9.54 -6.97
CA GLY A 247 31.15 9.16 -5.57
C GLY A 247 30.21 10.12 -4.86
N CYS A 248 30.40 11.43 -5.05
CA CYS A 248 29.52 12.46 -4.52
C CYS A 248 28.10 12.35 -5.10
N LEU A 249 27.98 12.10 -6.41
CA LEU A 249 26.69 11.86 -7.06
C LEU A 249 25.98 10.65 -6.44
N LEU A 250 26.66 9.51 -6.36
CA LEU A 250 26.10 8.26 -5.84
C LEU A 250 25.67 8.36 -4.37
N ALA A 251 26.50 8.96 -3.51
CA ALA A 251 26.15 9.19 -2.11
C ALA A 251 24.93 10.12 -1.96
N SER A 252 24.90 11.22 -2.72
CA SER A 252 23.78 12.15 -2.72
C SER A 252 22.49 11.50 -3.22
N ARG A 253 22.57 10.64 -4.24
CA ARG A 253 21.44 9.86 -4.77
C ARG A 253 20.86 8.89 -3.74
N PHE A 254 21.70 8.19 -2.98
CA PHE A 254 21.24 7.36 -1.86
C PHE A 254 20.47 8.19 -0.83
N LEU A 255 21.01 9.34 -0.42
CA LEU A 255 20.39 10.23 0.56
C LEU A 255 19.07 10.82 0.04
N CYS A 256 19.01 11.22 -1.24
CA CYS A 256 17.77 11.62 -1.88
C CYS A 256 16.69 10.53 -1.77
N GLY A 257 17.05 9.27 -2.04
CA GLY A 257 16.14 8.14 -1.87
C GLY A 257 15.71 7.94 -0.42
N PHE A 258 16.67 7.94 0.51
CA PHE A 258 16.41 7.72 1.92
C PHE A 258 15.44 8.75 2.49
N PHE A 259 15.70 10.04 2.31
CA PHE A 259 14.83 11.12 2.79
C PHE A 259 13.55 11.27 1.97
N GLY A 260 13.59 11.04 0.66
CA GLY A 260 12.40 11.05 -0.20
C GLY A 260 11.41 9.93 0.11
N SER A 261 11.85 8.81 0.70
CA SER A 261 10.96 7.71 1.06
C SER A 261 9.93 8.03 2.15
N ALA A 262 10.07 9.16 2.86
CA ALA A 262 9.11 9.58 3.88
C ALA A 262 7.70 9.78 3.29
N PRO A 263 7.47 10.64 2.27
CA PRO A 263 6.21 10.71 1.52
C PRO A 263 5.62 9.35 1.11
N LEU A 264 6.44 8.45 0.57
CA LEU A 264 6.03 7.09 0.17
C LEU A 264 5.49 6.27 1.34
N THR A 265 6.09 6.44 2.51
CA THR A 265 5.73 5.71 3.75
C THR A 265 4.49 6.30 4.42
N LEU A 266 4.40 7.64 4.48
CA LEU A 266 3.36 8.36 5.20
C LEU A 266 2.01 8.36 4.47
N ALA A 267 2.04 8.35 3.14
CA ALA A 267 0.86 8.51 2.31
C ALA A 267 -0.27 7.52 2.61
N GLY A 268 0.06 6.23 2.78
CA GLY A 268 -0.92 5.21 3.13
C GLY A 268 -1.59 5.49 4.48
N GLY A 269 -0.78 5.86 5.49
CA GLY A 269 -1.28 6.24 6.82
C GLY A 269 -2.16 7.48 6.77
N THR A 270 -1.70 8.55 6.12
CA THR A 270 -2.47 9.80 5.98
C THR A 270 -3.80 9.59 5.24
N ILE A 271 -3.87 8.73 4.22
CA ILE A 271 -5.14 8.41 3.55
C ILE A 271 -6.07 7.63 4.47
N ALA A 272 -5.54 6.66 5.22
CA ALA A 272 -6.32 5.90 6.21
C ALA A 272 -6.82 6.79 7.36
N ASP A 273 -6.03 7.79 7.75
CA ASP A 273 -6.39 8.76 8.79
C ASP A 273 -7.55 9.68 8.32
N ILE A 274 -7.62 10.04 7.03
CA ILE A 274 -8.61 11.00 6.48
C ILE A 274 -9.91 10.33 6.01
N TRP A 275 -9.84 9.12 5.45
CA TRP A 275 -10.99 8.46 4.83
C TRP A 275 -11.47 7.26 5.64
N SER A 276 -12.79 7.16 5.83
CA SER A 276 -13.39 5.99 6.47
C SER A 276 -13.21 4.73 5.61
N PRO A 277 -13.24 3.52 6.20
CA PRO A 277 -13.07 2.26 5.48
C PRO A 277 -13.98 2.08 4.27
N GLU A 278 -15.20 2.62 4.31
CA GLU A 278 -16.22 2.48 3.26
C GLU A 278 -15.99 3.44 2.08
N GLU A 279 -15.40 4.61 2.33
CA GLU A 279 -15.22 5.67 1.34
C GLU A 279 -13.80 5.69 0.73
N ARG A 280 -12.83 5.03 1.38
CA ARG A 280 -11.40 5.15 1.04
C ARG A 280 -10.93 4.34 -0.18
N GLY A 281 -11.77 3.46 -0.74
CA GLY A 281 -11.36 2.53 -1.81
C GLY A 281 -10.74 3.21 -3.02
N PHE A 282 -11.34 4.30 -3.52
CA PHE A 282 -10.78 5.05 -4.66
C PHE A 282 -9.53 5.85 -4.31
N ALA A 283 -9.47 6.42 -3.10
CA ALA A 283 -8.29 7.13 -2.62
C ALA A 283 -7.07 6.19 -2.49
N ILE A 284 -7.28 4.97 -1.99
CA ILE A 284 -6.26 3.92 -1.93
C ILE A 284 -5.81 3.51 -3.33
N ALA A 285 -6.73 3.40 -4.30
CA ALA A 285 -6.38 3.07 -5.68
C ALA A 285 -5.46 4.12 -6.33
N ILE A 286 -5.76 5.42 -6.16
CA ILE A 286 -4.91 6.52 -6.64
C ILE A 286 -3.52 6.43 -6.00
N PHE A 287 -3.45 6.20 -4.70
CA PHE A 287 -2.18 5.99 -4.01
C PHE A 287 -1.44 4.76 -4.50
N ALA A 288 -2.12 3.64 -4.78
CA ALA A 288 -1.48 2.43 -5.28
C ALA A 288 -0.84 2.63 -6.66
N ALA A 289 -1.38 3.52 -7.50
CA ALA A 289 -0.81 3.86 -8.81
C ALA A 289 0.36 4.84 -8.74
N ALA A 290 0.36 5.80 -7.80
CA ALA A 290 1.34 6.89 -7.75
C ALA A 290 2.82 6.43 -7.70
N PRO A 291 3.23 5.44 -6.87
CA PRO A 291 4.60 4.93 -6.82
C PRO A 291 5.09 4.28 -8.12
N TYR A 292 4.18 3.91 -9.02
CA TYR A 292 4.49 3.27 -10.30
C TYR A 292 4.37 4.24 -11.47
N ALA A 293 3.41 5.16 -11.43
CA ALA A 293 3.28 6.21 -12.43
C ALA A 293 4.47 7.19 -12.39
N GLY A 294 4.95 7.53 -11.18
CA GLY A 294 6.06 8.46 -11.00
C GLY A 294 7.32 8.06 -11.77
N PRO A 295 7.90 6.86 -11.55
CA PRO A 295 9.10 6.42 -12.24
C PRO A 295 8.91 6.35 -13.76
N VAL A 296 7.71 6.00 -14.25
CA VAL A 296 7.39 5.98 -15.70
C VAL A 296 7.40 7.38 -16.31
N LEU A 297 6.98 8.41 -15.57
CA LEU A 297 7.09 9.81 -15.98
C LEU A 297 8.54 10.30 -16.01
N GLY A 298 9.44 9.64 -15.28
CA GLY A 298 10.87 9.98 -15.20
C GLY A 298 11.54 10.05 -16.57
N PRO A 299 11.69 8.94 -17.31
CA PRO A 299 12.28 8.94 -18.65
C PRO A 299 11.49 9.79 -19.66
N LEU A 300 10.16 9.87 -19.50
CA LEU A 300 9.31 10.68 -20.37
C LEU A 300 9.68 12.16 -20.32
N ILE A 301 9.82 12.72 -19.12
CA ILE A 301 10.19 14.12 -18.91
C ILE A 301 11.71 14.30 -19.07
N GLY A 302 12.48 13.37 -18.51
CA GLY A 302 13.93 13.37 -18.51
C GLY A 302 14.53 13.33 -19.92
N GLY A 303 13.95 12.55 -20.86
CA GLY A 303 14.47 12.46 -22.22
C GLY A 303 14.44 13.80 -22.97
N PHE A 304 13.45 14.66 -22.71
CA PHE A 304 13.42 16.01 -23.28
C PHE A 304 14.42 16.93 -22.58
N ILE A 305 14.48 16.91 -21.25
CA ILE A 305 15.39 17.76 -20.50
C ILE A 305 16.84 17.42 -20.84
N GLY A 306 17.20 16.14 -20.85
CA GLY A 306 18.51 15.64 -21.24
C GLY A 306 18.93 16.16 -22.60
N LYS A 307 18.11 15.92 -23.62
CA LYS A 307 18.39 16.31 -25.00
C LYS A 307 18.56 17.83 -25.20
N TYR A 308 17.77 18.66 -24.51
CA TYR A 308 17.71 20.11 -24.81
C TYR A 308 18.43 21.00 -23.79
N ALA A 309 18.59 20.55 -22.54
CA ALA A 309 19.18 21.32 -21.46
C ALA A 309 20.41 20.65 -20.80
N GLY A 310 20.64 19.36 -21.07
CA GLY A 310 21.73 18.57 -20.51
C GLY A 310 21.40 17.91 -19.17
N TRP A 311 22.21 16.90 -18.80
CA TRP A 311 21.95 16.04 -17.65
C TRP A 311 21.85 16.76 -16.29
N GLN A 312 22.57 17.87 -16.06
CA GLN A 312 22.49 18.58 -14.76
C GLN A 312 21.07 19.13 -14.53
N TRP A 313 20.39 19.54 -15.60
CA TRP A 313 19.02 20.06 -15.52
C TRP A 313 17.99 19.00 -15.13
N LEU A 314 18.29 17.71 -15.29
CA LEU A 314 17.46 16.63 -14.74
C LEU A 314 17.31 16.77 -13.23
N TYR A 315 18.41 17.09 -12.54
CA TYR A 315 18.42 17.31 -11.09
C TYR A 315 17.83 18.65 -10.69
N TRP A 316 18.10 19.73 -11.44
CA TRP A 316 17.50 21.04 -11.16
C TRP A 316 15.98 21.05 -11.32
N VAL A 317 15.44 20.48 -12.40
CA VAL A 317 14.00 20.36 -12.60
C VAL A 317 13.37 19.45 -11.56
N ASN A 318 14.03 18.34 -11.20
CA ASN A 318 13.56 17.50 -10.12
C ASN A 318 13.50 18.28 -8.79
N MET A 319 14.51 19.08 -8.48
CA MET A 319 14.55 19.91 -7.27
C MET A 319 13.43 20.97 -7.26
N ILE A 320 13.20 21.67 -8.37
CA ILE A 320 12.14 22.68 -8.49
C ILE A 320 10.77 22.03 -8.31
N SER A 321 10.51 20.91 -8.98
CA SER A 321 9.24 20.18 -8.83
C SER A 321 9.04 19.65 -7.41
N ALA A 322 10.09 19.14 -6.76
CA ALA A 322 10.08 18.72 -5.36
C ALA A 322 9.73 19.88 -4.42
N PHE A 323 10.34 21.05 -4.64
CA PHE A 323 10.09 22.24 -3.85
C PHE A 323 8.64 22.72 -3.96
N VAL A 324 8.08 22.75 -5.17
CA VAL A 324 6.67 23.13 -5.38
C VAL A 324 5.73 22.19 -4.62
N VAL A 325 5.95 20.87 -4.71
CA VAL A 325 5.12 19.89 -4.00
C VAL A 325 5.30 19.97 -2.49
N TRP A 326 6.52 20.23 -2.02
CA TRP A 326 6.81 20.45 -0.60
C TRP A 326 6.09 21.68 -0.04
N CYS A 327 6.00 22.78 -0.79
CA CYS A 327 5.19 23.94 -0.42
C CYS A 327 3.72 23.55 -0.19
N PHE A 328 3.14 22.71 -1.05
CA PHE A 328 1.77 22.20 -0.84
C PHE A 328 1.64 21.28 0.38
N CYS A 329 2.71 20.56 0.77
CA CYS A 329 2.69 19.71 1.97
C CYS A 329 2.48 20.52 3.26
N PHE A 330 2.77 21.82 3.30
CA PHE A 330 2.47 22.67 4.48
C PHE A 330 0.96 22.83 4.74
N LEU A 331 0.13 22.68 3.69
CA LEU A 331 -1.33 22.73 3.80
C LEU A 331 -1.89 21.48 4.47
N LEU A 332 -1.11 20.40 4.58
CA LEU A 332 -1.50 19.19 5.28
C LEU A 332 -1.56 19.48 6.80
N PRO A 333 -2.74 19.32 7.43
CA PRO A 333 -2.84 19.34 8.88
C PRO A 333 -2.22 18.07 9.47
N GLU A 334 -2.04 18.07 10.79
CA GLU A 334 -1.82 16.80 11.48
C GLU A 334 -3.08 15.93 11.33
N THR A 335 -2.89 14.70 10.87
CA THR A 335 -3.97 13.75 10.56
C THR A 335 -4.01 12.60 11.54
N PHE A 336 -2.93 12.36 12.28
CA PHE A 336 -2.85 11.22 13.18
C PHE A 336 -3.64 11.46 14.48
N ALA A 337 -4.76 10.74 14.61
CA ALA A 337 -5.69 10.84 15.74
C ALA A 337 -5.00 10.76 17.11
N PRO A 338 -4.04 9.83 17.36
CA PRO A 338 -3.42 9.73 18.68
C PRO A 338 -2.59 10.97 19.07
N VAL A 339 -1.91 11.61 18.13
CA VAL A 339 -1.16 12.86 18.40
C VAL A 339 -2.10 14.03 18.64
N LEU A 340 -3.24 14.08 17.93
CA LEU A 340 -4.26 15.10 18.15
C LEU A 340 -4.91 14.96 19.54
N LEU A 341 -5.34 13.74 19.90
CA LEU A 341 -5.93 13.47 21.21
C LEU A 341 -4.93 13.66 22.35
N LYS A 342 -3.64 13.33 22.14
CA LYS A 342 -2.59 13.63 23.13
C LYS A 342 -2.44 15.13 23.38
N LYS A 343 -2.44 15.96 22.34
CA LYS A 343 -2.40 17.43 22.49
C LYS A 343 -3.63 17.93 23.24
N ARG A 344 -4.80 17.34 22.95
CA ARG A 344 -6.05 17.67 23.65
C ARG A 344 -6.03 17.26 25.12
N ALA A 345 -5.57 16.06 25.44
CA ALA A 345 -5.42 15.59 26.81
C ALA A 345 -4.49 16.51 27.61
N GLN A 346 -3.37 16.93 27.02
CA GLN A 346 -2.47 17.91 27.65
C GLN A 346 -3.15 19.26 27.89
N LYS A 347 -4.01 19.72 26.98
CA LYS A 347 -4.78 20.95 27.15
C LYS A 347 -5.81 20.81 28.27
N MET A 348 -6.58 19.72 28.31
CA MET A 348 -7.59 19.47 29.35
C MET A 348 -6.97 19.29 30.74
N ARG A 349 -5.81 18.60 30.85
CA ARG A 349 -5.04 18.53 32.10
C ARG A 349 -4.66 19.92 32.63
N LYS A 350 -4.24 20.83 31.74
CA LYS A 350 -3.86 22.20 32.11
C LYS A 350 -5.06 23.05 32.50
N GLU A 351 -6.19 22.87 31.83
CA GLU A 351 -7.40 23.67 32.07
C GLU A 351 -8.20 23.20 33.31
N THR A 352 -8.19 21.89 33.58
CA THR A 352 -8.98 21.28 34.66
C THR A 352 -8.14 20.98 35.91
N GLU A 353 -6.81 21.13 35.83
CA GLU A 353 -5.83 20.69 36.85
C GLU A 353 -5.98 19.22 37.28
N ASP A 354 -6.64 18.40 36.44
CA ASP A 354 -6.94 17.00 36.71
C ASP A 354 -5.96 16.10 35.94
N PRO A 355 -5.06 15.36 36.62
CA PRO A 355 -4.09 14.49 35.98
C PRO A 355 -4.70 13.19 35.41
N THR A 356 -5.98 12.89 35.70
CA THR A 356 -6.64 11.64 35.28
C THR A 356 -6.98 11.59 33.79
N PHE A 357 -7.00 12.73 33.09
CA PHE A 357 -7.14 12.75 31.63
C PHE A 357 -5.91 12.14 30.98
N VAL A 358 -6.02 11.00 30.32
CA VAL A 358 -4.93 10.29 29.65
C VAL A 358 -5.38 9.83 28.28
N THR A 359 -4.44 9.45 27.43
CA THR A 359 -4.73 8.77 26.15
C THR A 359 -4.23 7.34 26.24
N GLU A 360 -4.80 6.42 25.46
CA GLU A 360 -4.35 5.02 25.44
C GLU A 360 -2.84 4.91 25.17
N GLN A 361 -2.28 5.73 24.27
CA GLN A 361 -0.84 5.76 23.99
C GLN A 361 0.05 6.19 25.16
N GLU A 362 -0.47 6.99 26.09
CA GLU A 362 0.29 7.41 27.27
C GLU A 362 0.27 6.33 28.37
N VAL A 363 -0.83 5.58 28.47
CA VAL A 363 -0.98 4.45 29.40
C VAL A 363 -0.20 3.23 28.91
N LEU A 364 -0.22 2.97 27.61
CA LEU A 364 0.43 1.82 26.96
C LEU A 364 1.71 2.21 26.20
N ARG A 365 2.57 3.04 26.79
CA ARG A 365 3.85 3.39 26.14
C ARG A 365 4.73 2.15 25.93
N ARG A 366 5.05 1.85 24.67
CA ARG A 366 6.10 0.89 24.34
C ARG A 366 7.49 1.51 24.53
N PRO A 367 8.45 0.77 25.10
CA PRO A 367 9.83 1.22 25.15
C PRO A 367 10.40 1.30 23.72
N LEU A 368 11.31 2.25 23.49
CA LEU A 368 11.92 2.48 22.18
C LEU A 368 12.61 1.22 21.62
N GLY A 369 13.15 0.36 22.50
CA GLY A 369 13.76 -0.92 22.10
C GLY A 369 12.78 -1.87 21.42
N ASP A 370 11.54 -1.98 21.91
CA ASP A 370 10.54 -2.87 21.32
C ASP A 370 10.11 -2.37 19.94
N ILE A 371 10.00 -1.05 19.78
CA ILE A 371 9.71 -0.41 18.48
C ILE A 371 10.82 -0.73 17.48
N VAL A 372 12.09 -0.63 17.89
CA VAL A 372 13.25 -0.94 17.04
C VAL A 372 13.28 -2.41 16.63
N VAL A 373 13.01 -3.34 17.56
CA VAL A 373 12.96 -4.77 17.24
C VAL A 373 11.82 -5.08 16.27
N GLU A 374 10.65 -4.48 16.49
CA GLU A 374 9.46 -4.65 15.65
C GLU A 374 9.61 -4.07 14.24
N THR A 375 10.41 -3.00 14.09
CA THR A 375 10.63 -2.33 12.79
C THR A 375 11.83 -2.86 12.04
N LEU A 376 12.91 -3.24 12.72
CA LEU A 376 14.16 -3.67 12.08
C LEU A 376 14.36 -5.18 12.03
N ILE A 377 13.81 -5.94 12.98
CA ILE A 377 14.09 -7.38 13.08
C ILE A 377 12.88 -8.20 12.62
N ARG A 378 11.69 -7.87 13.14
CA ARG A 378 10.47 -8.63 12.87
C ARG A 378 10.11 -8.76 11.38
N PRO A 379 10.28 -7.73 10.51
CA PRO A 379 9.96 -7.88 9.08
C PRO A 379 10.78 -8.98 8.41
N PHE A 380 12.07 -9.09 8.71
CA PHE A 380 12.94 -10.13 8.13
C PHE A 380 12.64 -11.51 8.72
N GLN A 381 12.32 -11.60 10.01
CA GLN A 381 11.85 -12.85 10.61
C GLN A 381 10.55 -13.34 9.96
N MET A 382 9.57 -12.45 9.80
CA MET A 382 8.30 -12.78 9.13
C MET A 382 8.53 -13.21 7.69
N LEU A 383 9.43 -12.57 6.97
CA LEU A 383 9.73 -12.93 5.58
C LEU A 383 10.27 -14.36 5.46
N VAL A 384 11.05 -14.83 6.43
CA VAL A 384 11.61 -16.20 6.44
C VAL A 384 10.61 -17.22 6.98
N GLU A 385 9.87 -16.86 8.03
CA GLU A 385 8.95 -17.77 8.72
C GLU A 385 7.60 -17.94 8.01
N GLU A 386 7.15 -16.94 7.23
CA GLU A 386 5.82 -16.90 6.63
C GLU A 386 5.86 -17.06 5.11
N PRO A 387 5.57 -18.26 4.56
CA PRO A 387 5.65 -18.53 3.12
C PRO A 387 4.74 -17.63 2.28
N ILE A 388 3.60 -17.21 2.83
CA ILE A 388 2.65 -16.33 2.17
C ILE A 388 3.28 -14.96 1.94
N LEU A 389 3.88 -14.39 2.98
CA LEU A 389 4.56 -13.09 2.90
C LEU A 389 5.74 -13.18 1.93
N LEU A 390 6.52 -14.25 1.97
CA LEU A 390 7.64 -14.47 1.06
C LEU A 390 7.19 -14.50 -0.41
N LEU A 391 6.23 -15.35 -0.76
CA LEU A 391 5.77 -15.50 -2.15
C LEU A 391 5.12 -14.24 -2.71
N MET A 392 4.30 -13.56 -1.90
CA MET A 392 3.71 -12.26 -2.29
C MET A 392 4.78 -11.18 -2.45
N SER A 393 5.75 -11.13 -1.53
CA SER A 393 6.87 -10.19 -1.60
C SER A 393 7.75 -10.45 -2.82
N LEU A 394 8.06 -11.71 -3.12
CA LEU A 394 8.79 -12.10 -4.33
C LEU A 394 8.05 -11.68 -5.58
N TYR A 395 6.72 -11.83 -5.64
CA TYR A 395 5.97 -11.46 -6.84
C TYR A 395 5.97 -9.94 -7.09
N VAL A 396 5.70 -9.15 -6.05
CA VAL A 396 5.79 -7.69 -6.14
C VAL A 396 7.22 -7.22 -6.43
N CYS A 397 8.20 -7.94 -5.89
CA CYS A 397 9.62 -7.72 -6.15
C CYS A 397 9.98 -7.92 -7.64
N LEU A 398 9.51 -9.00 -8.26
CA LEU A 398 9.66 -9.18 -9.71
C LEU A 398 8.99 -8.03 -10.47
N VAL A 399 7.72 -7.73 -10.19
CA VAL A 399 6.97 -6.71 -10.93
C VAL A 399 7.63 -5.34 -10.86
N TYR A 400 8.10 -4.94 -9.68
CA TYR A 400 8.81 -3.66 -9.52
C TYR A 400 10.20 -3.71 -10.17
N GLY A 401 10.91 -4.82 -10.07
CA GLY A 401 12.17 -5.02 -10.78
C GLY A 401 12.01 -4.89 -12.30
N LEU A 402 10.95 -5.48 -12.86
CA LEU A 402 10.63 -5.37 -14.28
C LEU A 402 10.33 -3.92 -14.69
N LEU A 403 9.67 -3.12 -13.84
CA LEU A 403 9.47 -1.70 -14.14
C LEU A 403 10.82 -0.99 -14.33
N TYR A 404 11.80 -1.27 -13.47
CA TYR A 404 13.13 -0.71 -13.60
C TYR A 404 13.91 -1.30 -14.78
N ALA A 405 13.67 -2.56 -15.12
CA ALA A 405 14.23 -3.15 -16.33
C ALA A 405 13.76 -2.41 -17.59
N TYR A 406 12.50 -1.96 -17.65
CA TYR A 406 11.99 -1.18 -18.78
C TYR A 406 12.78 0.13 -18.99
N PHE A 407 13.29 0.77 -17.93
CA PHE A 407 14.11 1.99 -18.05
C PHE A 407 15.43 1.80 -18.81
N PHE A 408 15.91 0.57 -18.92
CA PHE A 408 17.15 0.23 -19.63
C PHE A 408 16.86 -0.54 -20.91
N ALA A 409 15.84 -1.40 -20.89
CA ALA A 409 15.44 -2.17 -22.05
C ALA A 409 14.84 -1.29 -23.17
N TYR A 410 14.08 -0.23 -22.82
CA TYR A 410 13.53 0.69 -23.82
C TYR A 410 14.63 1.51 -24.53
N PRO A 411 15.57 2.16 -23.83
CA PRO A 411 16.72 2.79 -24.49
C PRO A 411 17.57 1.83 -25.31
N TYR A 412 17.73 0.58 -24.87
CA TYR A 412 18.39 -0.44 -25.69
C TYR A 412 17.63 -0.67 -27.02
N VAL A 413 16.33 -0.96 -26.96
CA VAL A 413 15.54 -1.24 -28.16
C VAL A 413 15.41 0.01 -29.03
N PHE A 414 14.84 1.10 -28.51
CA PHE A 414 14.53 2.28 -29.31
C PHE A 414 15.74 3.17 -29.59
N GLY A 415 16.65 3.30 -28.64
CA GLY A 415 17.87 4.09 -28.80
C GLY A 415 18.93 3.37 -29.63
N GLU A 416 19.37 2.17 -29.21
CA GLU A 416 20.47 1.47 -29.89
C GLU A 416 20.03 0.77 -31.18
N LEU A 417 18.87 0.09 -31.20
CA LEU A 417 18.46 -0.70 -32.37
C LEU A 417 17.65 0.13 -33.39
N TYR A 418 16.76 1.01 -32.95
CA TYR A 418 16.00 1.91 -33.84
C TYR A 418 16.70 3.25 -34.11
N GLY A 419 17.76 3.60 -33.37
CA GLY A 419 18.51 4.84 -33.56
C GLY A 419 17.76 6.11 -33.14
N TRP A 420 16.79 6.00 -32.22
CA TRP A 420 16.02 7.15 -31.76
C TRP A 420 16.80 7.96 -30.72
N ASP A 421 16.51 9.26 -30.69
CA ASP A 421 17.02 10.14 -29.64
C ASP A 421 16.31 9.93 -28.29
N ASP A 422 16.89 10.45 -27.21
CA ASP A 422 16.41 10.21 -25.84
C ASP A 422 15.00 10.77 -25.60
N ALA A 423 14.63 11.88 -26.25
CA ALA A 423 13.28 12.44 -26.14
C ALA A 423 12.23 11.52 -26.79
N LYS A 424 12.51 11.00 -27.99
CA LYS A 424 11.64 10.01 -28.66
C LYS A 424 11.55 8.71 -27.87
N THR A 425 12.67 8.26 -27.30
CA THR A 425 12.71 7.08 -26.43
C THR A 425 11.85 7.29 -25.19
N GLY A 426 11.92 8.47 -24.54
CA GLY A 426 11.06 8.81 -23.41
C GLY A 426 9.56 8.72 -23.71
N LEU A 427 9.12 9.09 -24.91
CA LEU A 427 7.70 8.99 -25.32
C LEU A 427 7.18 7.55 -25.33
N THR A 428 8.05 6.55 -25.46
CA THR A 428 7.65 5.12 -25.48
C THR A 428 7.13 4.62 -24.13
N PHE A 429 7.27 5.40 -23.06
CA PHE A 429 6.71 5.12 -21.73
C PHE A 429 5.23 5.51 -21.59
N ILE A 430 4.66 6.29 -22.52
CA ILE A 430 3.23 6.68 -22.51
C ILE A 430 2.30 5.45 -22.48
N PRO A 431 2.49 4.40 -23.30
CA PRO A 431 1.76 3.14 -23.17
C PRO A 431 1.68 2.56 -21.76
N VAL A 432 2.75 2.66 -20.96
CA VAL A 432 2.74 2.18 -19.57
C VAL A 432 1.77 2.99 -18.72
N LEU A 433 1.73 4.32 -18.91
CA LEU A 433 0.76 5.20 -18.23
C LEU A 433 -0.68 4.92 -18.67
N ILE A 434 -0.91 4.58 -19.94
CA ILE A 434 -2.23 4.14 -20.42
C ILE A 434 -2.65 2.87 -19.68
N GLY A 435 -1.74 1.90 -19.54
CA GLY A 435 -1.98 0.69 -18.74
C GLY A 435 -2.34 0.99 -17.29
N VAL A 436 -1.61 1.90 -16.65
CA VAL A 436 -1.88 2.39 -15.28
C VAL A 436 -3.28 3.02 -15.19
N ALA A 437 -3.66 3.86 -16.15
CA ALA A 437 -4.98 4.49 -16.19
C ALA A 437 -6.10 3.45 -16.33
N LEU A 438 -5.92 2.43 -17.18
CA LEU A 438 -6.87 1.31 -17.31
C LEU A 438 -7.02 0.53 -16.00
N ALA A 439 -5.92 0.31 -15.27
CA ALA A 439 -5.98 -0.34 -13.96
C ALA A 439 -6.77 0.49 -12.94
N LEU A 440 -6.58 1.82 -12.92
CA LEU A 440 -7.32 2.74 -12.06
C LEU A 440 -8.83 2.78 -12.32
N ILE A 441 -9.28 2.41 -13.52
CA ILE A 441 -10.69 2.25 -13.86
C ILE A 441 -11.25 0.93 -13.30
N VAL A 442 -10.42 -0.12 -13.25
CA VAL A 442 -10.81 -1.46 -12.78
C VAL A 442 -10.80 -1.57 -11.25
N THR A 443 -9.84 -0.93 -10.57
CA THR A 443 -9.68 -1.03 -9.10
C THR A 443 -10.93 -0.67 -8.28
N PRO A 444 -11.72 0.38 -8.59
CA PRO A 444 -12.91 0.73 -7.81
C PRO A 444 -14.02 -0.32 -7.97
N ILE A 445 -14.08 -0.99 -9.13
CA ILE A 445 -15.03 -2.08 -9.38
C ILE A 445 -14.69 -3.27 -8.49
N LEU A 446 -13.39 -3.57 -8.33
CA LEU A 446 -12.92 -4.63 -7.44
C LEU A 446 -13.23 -4.31 -5.97
N GLU A 447 -12.98 -3.08 -5.53
CA GLU A 447 -13.33 -2.64 -4.16
C GLU A 447 -14.83 -2.71 -3.89
N LYS A 448 -15.65 -2.24 -4.83
CA LYS A 448 -17.11 -2.29 -4.69
C LYS A 448 -17.63 -3.73 -4.58
N ARG A 449 -17.00 -4.67 -5.30
CA ARG A 449 -17.33 -6.10 -5.20
C ARG A 449 -16.89 -6.68 -3.85
N TYR A 450 -15.69 -6.34 -3.39
CA TYR A 450 -15.20 -6.78 -2.08
C TYR A 450 -16.08 -6.28 -0.94
N ALA A 451 -16.45 -4.99 -0.96
CA ALA A 451 -17.32 -4.38 0.05
C ALA A 451 -18.75 -4.96 0.10
N ALA A 452 -19.16 -5.72 -0.92
CA ALA A 452 -20.47 -6.38 -0.97
C ALA A 452 -20.45 -7.81 -0.39
N ILE A 453 -19.28 -8.35 -0.02
CA ILE A 453 -19.14 -9.71 0.51
C ILE A 453 -19.49 -9.71 2.00
N GLU A 454 -20.43 -10.58 2.38
CA GLU A 454 -20.72 -10.87 3.79
C GLU A 454 -19.65 -11.82 4.34
N ASN A 455 -18.95 -11.43 5.41
CA ASN A 455 -17.79 -12.11 6.00
C ASN A 455 -16.60 -12.28 5.03
N PRO A 456 -15.87 -11.20 4.72
CA PRO A 456 -14.77 -11.25 3.76
C PRO A 456 -13.61 -12.10 4.26
N THR A 457 -13.02 -12.87 3.35
CA THR A 457 -11.76 -13.58 3.58
C THR A 457 -10.61 -12.86 2.87
N PRO A 458 -9.35 -13.01 3.31
CA PRO A 458 -8.24 -12.38 2.62
C PRO A 458 -8.13 -12.82 1.14
N GLU A 459 -8.51 -14.05 0.79
CA GLU A 459 -8.55 -14.54 -0.60
C GLU A 459 -9.45 -13.70 -1.52
N ASP A 460 -10.47 -13.04 -0.98
CA ASP A 460 -11.38 -12.16 -1.74
C ASP A 460 -10.68 -10.89 -2.23
N ARG A 461 -9.47 -10.58 -1.74
CA ARG A 461 -8.60 -9.52 -2.26
C ARG A 461 -7.76 -9.95 -3.47
N LEU A 462 -7.65 -11.25 -3.78
CA LEU A 462 -6.85 -11.78 -4.91
C LEU A 462 -7.35 -11.48 -6.35
N PRO A 463 -8.63 -11.17 -6.63
CA PRO A 463 -9.12 -10.98 -8.00
C PRO A 463 -8.30 -10.00 -8.86
N GLY A 464 -7.80 -8.90 -8.28
CA GLY A 464 -6.97 -7.96 -9.02
C GLY A 464 -5.70 -8.61 -9.56
N MET A 465 -5.02 -9.40 -8.73
CA MET A 465 -3.80 -10.10 -9.11
C MET A 465 -4.06 -11.26 -10.08
N LEU A 466 -5.22 -11.92 -10.00
CA LEU A 466 -5.63 -12.96 -10.96
C LEU A 466 -5.89 -12.39 -12.35
N ILE A 467 -6.46 -11.19 -12.43
CA ILE A 467 -6.72 -10.49 -13.69
C ILE A 467 -5.44 -9.87 -14.24
N GLY A 468 -4.69 -9.14 -13.41
CA GLY A 468 -3.50 -8.41 -13.83
C GLY A 468 -2.27 -9.30 -14.07
N GLY A 469 -2.14 -10.39 -13.31
CA GLY A 469 -0.95 -11.21 -13.30
C GLY A 469 -0.54 -11.80 -14.65
N PRO A 470 -1.48 -12.35 -15.46
CA PRO A 470 -1.18 -12.84 -16.81
C PRO A 470 -0.73 -11.75 -17.80
N TRP A 471 -1.08 -10.49 -17.59
CA TRP A 471 -0.71 -9.41 -18.51
C TRP A 471 0.78 -9.00 -18.39
N VAL A 472 1.41 -9.26 -17.24
CA VAL A 472 2.85 -9.00 -17.03
C VAL A 472 3.75 -9.88 -17.91
N PRO A 473 3.61 -11.22 -17.98
CA PRO A 473 4.39 -12.01 -18.93
C PRO A 473 4.00 -11.72 -20.38
N VAL A 474 2.71 -11.50 -20.68
CA VAL A 474 2.26 -11.14 -22.03
C VAL A 474 2.97 -9.89 -22.53
N SER A 475 3.13 -8.86 -21.69
CA SER A 475 3.86 -7.66 -22.07
C SER A 475 5.32 -7.95 -22.41
N LEU A 476 6.00 -8.80 -21.63
CA LEU A 476 7.41 -9.14 -21.88
C LEU A 476 7.59 -9.91 -23.20
N PHE A 477 6.70 -10.85 -23.51
CA PHE A 477 6.75 -11.57 -24.78
C PHE A 477 6.47 -10.65 -25.97
N ILE A 478 5.47 -9.76 -25.87
CA ILE A 478 5.22 -8.74 -26.88
C ILE A 478 6.49 -7.90 -27.05
N PHE A 479 7.06 -7.37 -25.96
CA PHE A 479 8.23 -6.51 -26.01
C PHE A 479 9.43 -7.16 -26.72
N GLY A 480 9.80 -8.38 -26.32
CA GLY A 480 10.98 -9.03 -26.87
C GLY A 480 10.85 -9.48 -28.33
N TRP A 481 9.72 -10.09 -28.69
CA TRP A 481 9.55 -10.73 -30.00
C TRP A 481 9.10 -9.77 -31.09
N THR A 482 8.64 -8.58 -30.73
CA THR A 482 8.33 -7.52 -31.70
C THR A 482 9.45 -6.49 -31.85
N ALA A 483 10.55 -6.64 -31.10
CA ALA A 483 11.75 -5.83 -31.23
C ALA A 483 12.75 -6.40 -32.27
N PRO A 484 13.68 -5.59 -32.80
CA PRO A 484 14.74 -6.07 -33.67
C PRO A 484 15.61 -7.13 -32.98
N PRO A 485 16.17 -8.11 -33.72
CA PRO A 485 16.15 -8.23 -35.19
C PRO A 485 14.89 -8.89 -35.78
N TYR A 486 13.98 -9.39 -34.93
CA TYR A 486 12.84 -10.20 -35.38
C TYR A 486 11.84 -9.43 -36.22
N VAL A 487 11.73 -8.12 -35.97
CA VAL A 487 10.93 -7.23 -36.82
C VAL A 487 11.73 -6.01 -37.22
N ALA A 488 11.72 -5.72 -38.52
CA ALA A 488 12.65 -4.77 -39.14
C ALA A 488 12.36 -3.31 -38.72
N PRO A 489 13.41 -2.49 -38.46
CA PRO A 489 13.24 -1.11 -38.03
C PRO A 489 12.50 -0.18 -39.01
N GLY A 490 12.61 -0.43 -40.33
CA GLY A 490 12.21 0.51 -41.37
C GLY A 490 10.72 0.56 -41.75
N GLY A 491 9.87 -0.34 -41.25
CA GLY A 491 8.51 -0.56 -41.79
C GLY A 491 7.32 -0.20 -40.88
N GLY A 492 7.51 0.53 -39.77
CA GLY A 492 6.43 0.80 -38.80
C GLY A 492 6.30 -0.22 -37.67
N SER A 493 7.26 -1.13 -37.52
CA SER A 493 7.25 -2.19 -36.51
C SER A 493 7.49 -1.75 -35.06
N TRP A 494 7.94 -0.51 -34.83
CA TRP A 494 8.25 -0.01 -33.47
C TRP A 494 7.03 -0.03 -32.54
N VAL A 495 5.81 -0.09 -33.11
CA VAL A 495 4.54 -0.14 -32.37
C VAL A 495 4.49 -1.37 -31.46
N GLY A 496 5.00 -2.53 -31.91
CA GLY A 496 4.98 -3.77 -31.14
C GLY A 496 5.68 -3.65 -29.77
N PRO A 497 6.98 -3.29 -29.71
CA PRO A 497 7.66 -3.17 -28.44
C PRO A 497 7.10 -2.01 -27.61
N CYS A 498 6.58 -0.95 -28.26
CA CYS A 498 6.01 0.20 -27.59
C CYS A 498 4.67 -0.15 -26.90
N ILE A 499 3.77 -0.84 -27.59
CA ILE A 499 2.45 -1.21 -27.07
C ILE A 499 2.53 -2.22 -25.93
N SER A 500 3.65 -2.95 -25.80
CA SER A 500 3.91 -3.82 -24.66
C SER A 500 3.78 -3.10 -23.31
N GLY A 501 4.00 -1.78 -23.26
CA GLY A 501 3.84 -1.00 -22.05
C GLY A 501 2.41 -1.02 -21.50
N VAL A 502 1.38 -1.11 -22.35
CA VAL A 502 -0.04 -1.10 -21.91
C VAL A 502 -0.36 -2.32 -21.02
N PRO A 503 -0.19 -3.58 -21.48
CA PRO A 503 -0.45 -4.73 -20.62
C PRO A 503 0.48 -4.78 -19.41
N PHE A 504 1.72 -4.28 -19.53
CA PHE A 504 2.64 -4.19 -18.38
C PHE A 504 2.09 -3.26 -17.30
N GLY A 505 1.75 -2.02 -17.66
CA GLY A 505 1.21 -1.02 -16.74
C GLY A 505 -0.09 -1.47 -16.08
N PHE A 506 -0.96 -2.11 -16.86
CA PHE A 506 -2.23 -2.67 -16.36
C PHE A 506 -2.00 -3.79 -15.34
N GLY A 507 -1.18 -4.78 -15.68
CA GLY A 507 -0.86 -5.90 -14.79
C GLY A 507 -0.14 -5.45 -13.52
N MET A 508 0.84 -4.56 -13.66
CA MET A 508 1.67 -4.03 -12.57
C MET A 508 0.84 -3.41 -11.44
N VAL A 509 -0.08 -2.50 -11.78
CA VAL A 509 -0.90 -1.80 -10.78
C VAL A 509 -1.87 -2.76 -10.11
N LEU A 510 -2.54 -3.63 -10.87
CA LEU A 510 -3.51 -4.58 -10.31
C LEU A 510 -2.86 -5.61 -9.39
N VAL A 511 -1.69 -6.15 -9.77
CA VAL A 511 -0.91 -7.07 -8.92
C VAL A 511 -0.52 -6.38 -7.62
N TYR A 512 0.03 -5.16 -7.70
CA TYR A 512 0.45 -4.43 -6.50
C TYR A 512 -0.71 -4.09 -5.57
N PHE A 513 -1.79 -3.56 -6.14
CA PHE A 513 -3.00 -3.19 -5.41
C PHE A 513 -3.57 -4.40 -4.64
N SER A 514 -3.78 -5.51 -5.35
CA SER A 514 -4.33 -6.74 -4.79
C SER A 514 -3.38 -7.39 -3.77
N CYS A 515 -2.07 -7.37 -4.00
CA CYS A 515 -1.09 -7.88 -3.04
C CYS A 515 -1.07 -7.07 -1.74
N ASN A 516 -1.14 -5.73 -1.81
CA ASN A 516 -1.18 -4.90 -0.62
C ASN A 516 -2.42 -5.20 0.21
N ALA A 517 -3.60 -5.20 -0.42
CA ALA A 517 -4.85 -5.49 0.25
C ALA A 517 -4.84 -6.90 0.87
N TYR A 518 -4.36 -7.91 0.13
CA TYR A 518 -4.24 -9.28 0.62
C TYR A 518 -3.34 -9.40 1.86
N LEU A 519 -2.19 -8.72 1.87
CA LEU A 519 -1.26 -8.80 3.02
C LEU A 519 -1.77 -8.06 4.25
N ILE A 520 -2.49 -6.96 4.07
CA ILE A 520 -3.15 -6.26 5.17
C ILE A 520 -4.16 -7.19 5.85
N GLU A 521 -5.02 -7.85 5.06
CA GLU A 521 -6.05 -8.75 5.60
C GLU A 521 -5.45 -10.08 6.11
N SER A 522 -4.33 -10.55 5.55
CA SER A 522 -3.69 -11.80 5.99
C SER A 522 -2.91 -11.67 7.29
N PHE A 523 -2.40 -10.47 7.60
CA PHE A 523 -1.56 -10.20 8.79
C PHE A 523 -2.07 -8.99 9.58
N PRO A 524 -3.32 -8.98 10.07
CA PRO A 524 -3.93 -7.82 10.72
C PRO A 524 -3.16 -7.36 11.98
N ALA A 525 -2.55 -8.29 12.72
CA ALA A 525 -1.72 -7.98 13.90
C ALA A 525 -0.33 -7.40 13.58
N TYR A 526 0.15 -7.58 12.34
CA TYR A 526 1.53 -7.30 11.96
C TYR A 526 1.60 -6.58 10.59
N VAL A 527 0.58 -5.79 10.26
CA VAL A 527 0.44 -5.11 8.96
C VAL A 527 1.67 -4.27 8.64
N ALA A 528 2.12 -3.45 9.60
CA ALA A 528 3.28 -2.57 9.40
C ALA A 528 4.56 -3.38 9.11
N SER A 529 4.83 -4.43 9.88
CA SER A 529 6.00 -5.31 9.65
C SER A 529 5.91 -6.07 8.33
N ALA A 530 4.72 -6.56 7.95
CA ALA A 530 4.50 -7.26 6.69
C ALA A 530 4.70 -6.34 5.47
N LEU A 531 4.13 -5.13 5.51
CA LEU A 531 4.30 -4.14 4.44
C LEU A 531 5.74 -3.63 4.36
N ALA A 532 6.43 -3.47 5.49
CA ALA A 532 7.85 -3.12 5.53
C ALA A 532 8.71 -4.21 4.88
N ALA A 533 8.52 -5.48 5.25
CA ALA A 533 9.25 -6.62 4.69
C ALA A 533 9.11 -6.66 3.16
N LYS A 534 7.88 -6.61 2.67
CA LYS A 534 7.58 -6.56 1.23
C LYS A 534 8.27 -5.38 0.56
N THR A 535 8.27 -4.21 1.19
CA THR A 535 8.85 -2.99 0.63
C THR A 535 10.36 -3.11 0.47
N VAL A 536 11.07 -3.66 1.47
CA VAL A 536 12.51 -3.88 1.41
C VAL A 536 12.87 -4.85 0.27
N VAL A 537 12.19 -5.99 0.20
CA VAL A 537 12.42 -7.00 -0.86
C VAL A 537 12.12 -6.43 -2.24
N ARG A 538 11.02 -5.68 -2.36
CA ARG A 538 10.64 -5.00 -3.61
C ARG A 538 11.72 -4.02 -4.07
N SER A 539 12.19 -3.16 -3.17
CA SER A 539 13.23 -2.18 -3.49
C SER A 539 14.56 -2.84 -3.86
N ALA A 540 14.89 -4.00 -3.28
CA ALA A 540 16.09 -4.74 -3.64
C ALA A 540 16.11 -5.14 -5.13
N ALA A 541 15.00 -5.64 -5.69
CA ALA A 541 14.94 -5.93 -7.14
C ALA A 541 14.94 -4.68 -8.01
N GLY A 542 14.23 -3.61 -7.59
CA GLY A 542 14.27 -2.33 -8.30
C GLY A 542 15.68 -1.73 -8.37
N ALA A 543 16.50 -1.95 -7.35
CA ALA A 543 17.91 -1.56 -7.32
C ALA A 543 18.83 -2.53 -8.07
N ALA A 544 18.51 -3.83 -8.13
CA ALA A 544 19.36 -4.82 -8.80
C ALA A 544 19.20 -4.83 -10.31
N MET A 545 17.97 -4.69 -10.83
CA MET A 545 17.66 -4.80 -12.26
C MET A 545 18.46 -3.82 -13.15
N PRO A 546 18.59 -2.52 -12.81
CA PRO A 546 19.42 -1.58 -13.58
C PRO A 546 20.85 -2.05 -13.86
N LEU A 547 21.44 -2.87 -12.98
CA LEU A 547 22.85 -3.21 -13.02
C LEU A 547 23.21 -4.28 -14.07
N PHE A 548 22.23 -5.03 -14.57
CA PHE A 548 22.51 -6.14 -15.51
C PHE A 548 21.60 -6.16 -16.74
N ILE A 549 20.52 -5.37 -16.78
CA ILE A 549 19.55 -5.45 -17.87
C ILE A 549 20.16 -5.05 -19.21
N SER A 550 20.91 -3.95 -19.31
CA SER A 550 21.59 -3.57 -20.56
C SER A 550 22.56 -4.67 -21.05
N ILE A 551 23.32 -5.27 -20.13
CA ILE A 551 24.26 -6.36 -20.43
C ILE A 551 23.50 -7.59 -20.97
N MET A 552 22.44 -7.99 -20.27
CA MET A 552 21.60 -9.14 -20.63
C MET A 552 20.98 -8.94 -22.03
N PHE A 553 20.43 -7.76 -22.31
CA PHE A 553 19.81 -7.45 -23.58
C PHE A 553 20.81 -7.38 -24.74
N ARG A 554 22.00 -6.83 -24.53
CA ARG A 554 23.07 -6.83 -25.55
C ARG A 554 23.57 -8.24 -25.87
N ALA A 555 23.73 -9.09 -24.85
CA ALA A 555 24.22 -10.46 -24.97
C ALA A 555 23.20 -11.41 -25.60
N LEU A 556 21.93 -11.35 -25.15
CA LEU A 556 20.89 -12.30 -25.56
C LEU A 556 19.97 -11.78 -26.68
N LYS A 557 20.03 -10.48 -26.97
CA LYS A 557 19.04 -9.74 -27.80
C LYS A 557 17.66 -9.69 -27.14
N ALA A 558 16.80 -8.80 -27.64
CA ALA A 558 15.54 -8.45 -27.01
C ALA A 558 14.58 -9.65 -26.82
N GLY A 559 14.43 -10.52 -27.81
CA GLY A 559 13.53 -11.68 -27.77
C GLY A 559 13.88 -12.70 -26.68
N PRO A 560 15.07 -13.32 -26.73
CA PRO A 560 15.49 -14.29 -25.71
C PRO A 560 15.59 -13.68 -24.31
N ALA A 561 16.14 -12.46 -24.17
CA ALA A 561 16.22 -11.76 -22.88
C ALA A 561 14.84 -11.59 -22.23
N SER A 562 13.86 -11.10 -23.01
CA SER A 562 12.49 -10.91 -22.52
C SER A 562 11.76 -12.23 -22.29
N SER A 563 12.14 -13.31 -23.00
CA SER A 563 11.55 -14.65 -22.79
C SER A 563 11.99 -15.27 -21.47
N ILE A 564 13.23 -15.03 -21.03
CA ILE A 564 13.70 -15.46 -19.71
C ILE A 564 12.91 -14.74 -18.62
N LEU A 565 12.83 -13.40 -18.70
CA LEU A 565 12.04 -12.60 -17.76
C LEU A 565 10.54 -12.97 -17.80
N GLY A 566 10.00 -13.19 -19.00
CA GLY A 566 8.62 -13.60 -19.23
C GLY A 566 8.32 -14.98 -18.67
N GLY A 567 9.24 -15.93 -18.79
CA GLY A 567 9.13 -17.26 -18.19
C GLY A 567 9.07 -17.20 -16.67
N VAL A 568 9.94 -16.40 -16.03
CA VAL A 568 9.87 -16.18 -14.58
C VAL A 568 8.55 -15.50 -14.21
N ALA A 569 8.11 -14.49 -14.97
CA ALA A 569 6.82 -13.82 -14.74
C ALA A 569 5.62 -14.78 -14.89
N CYS A 570 5.66 -15.73 -15.83
CA CYS A 570 4.63 -16.77 -15.97
C CYS A 570 4.54 -17.64 -14.71
N VAL A 571 5.68 -18.10 -14.18
CA VAL A 571 5.71 -18.92 -12.95
C VAL A 571 5.13 -18.13 -11.78
N MET A 572 5.49 -16.86 -11.65
CA MET A 572 5.00 -16.01 -10.56
C MET A 572 3.53 -15.63 -10.71
N ALA A 573 3.03 -15.51 -11.94
CA ALA A 573 1.61 -15.29 -12.21
C ALA A 573 0.71 -16.48 -11.77
N LEU A 574 1.28 -17.65 -11.45
CA LEU A 574 0.55 -18.80 -10.88
C LEU A 574 0.39 -18.71 -9.35
N ILE A 575 1.20 -17.91 -8.65
CA ILE A 575 1.13 -17.73 -7.19
C ILE A 575 -0.29 -17.33 -6.71
N PRO A 576 -0.98 -16.35 -7.32
CA PRO A 576 -2.33 -15.96 -6.90
C PRO A 576 -3.34 -17.09 -7.07
N TRP A 577 -3.20 -17.88 -8.14
CA TRP A 577 -4.04 -19.05 -8.40
C TRP A 577 -3.83 -20.14 -7.36
N ALA A 578 -2.57 -20.37 -6.96
CA ALA A 578 -2.24 -21.29 -5.89
C ALA A 578 -2.85 -20.84 -4.55
N PHE A 579 -2.76 -19.55 -4.20
CA PHE A 579 -3.39 -19.05 -2.98
C PHE A 579 -4.91 -19.03 -3.02
N ARG A 580 -5.54 -18.83 -4.18
CA ARG A 580 -7.00 -18.99 -4.28
C ARG A 580 -7.46 -20.41 -3.94
N LYS A 581 -6.67 -21.43 -4.32
CA LYS A 581 -7.03 -22.83 -4.12
C LYS A 581 -6.58 -23.39 -2.77
N TRP A 582 -5.41 -22.98 -2.28
CA TRP A 582 -4.76 -23.54 -1.09
C TRP A 582 -4.48 -22.50 0.01
N GLY A 583 -4.86 -21.23 -0.16
CA GLY A 583 -4.55 -20.13 0.76
C GLY A 583 -4.99 -20.40 2.19
N ALA A 584 -6.23 -20.84 2.39
CA ALA A 584 -6.75 -21.20 3.72
C ALA A 584 -5.91 -22.30 4.40
N VAL A 585 -5.51 -23.33 3.65
CA VAL A 585 -4.68 -24.43 4.17
C VAL A 585 -3.26 -23.94 4.52
N ILE A 586 -2.67 -23.11 3.67
CA ILE A 586 -1.33 -22.54 3.89
C ILE A 586 -1.36 -21.60 5.11
N ARG A 587 -2.41 -20.79 5.27
CA ARG A 587 -2.61 -19.93 6.45
C ARG A 587 -2.83 -20.72 7.72
N SER A 588 -3.59 -21.82 7.69
CA SER A 588 -3.81 -22.66 8.87
C SER A 588 -2.52 -23.25 9.47
N ARG A 589 -1.43 -23.27 8.69
CA ARG A 589 -0.09 -23.74 9.10
C ARG A 589 0.85 -22.60 9.48
N SER A 590 0.45 -21.35 9.26
CA SER A 590 1.21 -20.16 9.62
C SER A 590 1.10 -19.90 11.12
N LYS A 591 2.18 -19.39 11.72
CA LYS A 591 2.20 -19.02 13.14
C LYS A 591 1.56 -17.66 13.39
N ARG A 592 1.48 -16.79 12.36
CA ARG A 592 1.13 -15.37 12.51
C ARG A 592 0.04 -14.86 11.55
N ALA A 593 -0.37 -15.66 10.56
CA ALA A 593 -1.44 -15.30 9.64
C ALA A 593 -2.83 -15.55 10.23
N ALA A 594 -3.82 -14.78 9.79
CA ALA A 594 -5.22 -14.98 10.21
C ALA A 594 -5.77 -16.32 9.69
N THR A 595 -6.31 -17.14 10.59
CA THR A 595 -6.97 -18.41 10.27
C THR A 595 -8.48 -18.20 10.26
N HIS A 596 -9.00 -17.63 9.16
CA HIS A 596 -10.43 -17.63 8.85
C HIS A 596 -10.82 -18.92 8.13
#